data_AF-A0A556MJ04-F1
#
_entry.id   AF-A0A556MJ04-F1
#
_cell.length_a   1.000
_cell.length_b   1.000
_cell.length_c   1.000
_cell.angle_alpha   90.00
_cell.angle_beta   90.00
_cell.angle_gamma   90.00
#
_symmetry.space_group_name_H-M   'P 1'
#
loop_
_entity.id
_entity.type
_entity.pdbx_description
1 polymer ?
#
loop_
_entity_poly.entity_id
_entity_poly.type
_entity_poly.pdbx_seq_one_letter_code
_entity_poly.pdbx_strand_id
1 'polypeptide(L)'
;MSPRVTLATPYPFQRPAFIGIREYSFINSHGDEYSVQFVQKNNHIMNYIVDLSLKSHDQDEYQTMNTGDVYRVMATVVSILLDFIEQTPYCQSIEFIPVSENHQLSNRRSTLFRRYVQRFKTLTGWDYKINDGVFTLSRPKTK
;
A
#
# COMPACT_ATOMS: atom_id res chain seq x y z
N MET A 1 11.09 -14.01 -22.64
CA MET A 1 11.68 -13.98 -21.28
C MET A 1 11.24 -12.69 -20.60
N SER A 2 10.32 -12.77 -19.64
CA SER A 2 9.94 -11.58 -18.87
C SER A 2 11.08 -11.22 -17.92
N PRO A 3 11.53 -9.95 -17.87
CA PRO A 3 12.61 -9.58 -16.97
C PRO A 3 12.18 -9.85 -15.53
N ARG A 4 13.01 -10.58 -14.76
CA ARG A 4 12.86 -10.69 -13.31
C ARG A 4 13.07 -9.30 -12.73
N VAL A 5 11.98 -8.55 -12.56
CA VAL A 5 11.98 -7.33 -11.76
C VAL A 5 12.22 -7.77 -10.32
N THR A 6 13.48 -7.68 -9.87
CA THR A 6 13.83 -7.89 -8.47
C THR A 6 13.35 -6.65 -7.72
N LEU A 7 12.22 -6.77 -7.02
CA LEU A 7 11.74 -5.70 -6.15
C LEU A 7 12.67 -5.55 -4.96
N ALA A 8 12.67 -4.37 -4.37
CA ALA A 8 13.46 -4.09 -3.19
C ALA A 8 13.00 -4.95 -2.00
N THR A 9 13.90 -5.28 -1.08
CA THR A 9 13.56 -6.02 0.13
C THR A 9 12.74 -5.14 1.06
N PRO A 10 11.55 -5.59 1.51
CA PRO A 10 10.70 -4.82 2.44
C PRO A 10 11.40 -4.60 3.78
N TYR A 11 11.03 -3.54 4.48
CA TYR A 11 11.37 -3.35 5.88
C TYR A 11 10.59 -4.35 6.74
N PRO A 12 11.14 -4.79 7.89
CA PRO A 12 10.35 -5.43 8.92
C PRO A 12 9.22 -4.50 9.36
N PHE A 13 8.00 -5.03 9.50
CA PHE A 13 6.85 -4.29 9.97
C PHE A 13 6.21 -4.96 11.18
N GLN A 14 5.52 -4.17 11.98
CA GLN A 14 4.76 -4.60 13.14
C GLN A 14 3.28 -4.69 12.76
N ARG A 15 2.65 -5.80 13.14
CA ARG A 15 1.20 -6.00 13.03
C ARG A 15 0.47 -5.15 14.07
N PRO A 16 -0.84 -4.89 13.88
CA PRO A 16 -1.66 -4.26 14.89
C PRO A 16 -1.60 -5.00 16.22
N ALA A 17 -1.48 -4.27 17.33
CA ALA A 17 -1.34 -4.85 18.66
C ALA A 17 -2.61 -5.54 19.18
N PHE A 18 -3.78 -5.21 18.64
CA PHE A 18 -5.07 -5.69 19.12
C PHE A 18 -6.04 -6.00 17.98
N ILE A 19 -6.94 -6.97 18.22
CA ILE A 19 -8.05 -7.29 17.32
C ILE A 19 -8.93 -6.04 17.17
N GLY A 20 -9.17 -5.62 15.93
CA GLY A 20 -9.99 -4.45 15.60
C GLY A 20 -9.18 -3.21 15.19
N ILE A 21 -7.92 -3.11 15.62
CA ILE A 21 -6.98 -2.13 15.08
C ILE A 21 -6.44 -2.68 13.75
N ARG A 22 -6.41 -1.85 12.73
CA ARG A 22 -5.92 -2.22 11.38
C ARG A 22 -4.79 -1.29 10.95
N GLU A 23 -3.90 -0.99 11.88
CA GLU A 23 -2.76 -0.12 11.69
C GLU A 23 -1.47 -0.92 11.83
N TYR A 24 -0.66 -0.93 10.78
CA TYR A 24 0.66 -1.51 10.75
C TYR A 24 1.69 -0.40 10.86
N SER A 25 2.88 -0.69 11.39
CA SER A 25 3.97 0.28 11.43
C SER A 25 5.30 -0.32 10.99
N PHE A 26 6.16 0.49 10.41
CA PHE A 26 7.54 0.11 10.10
C PHE A 26 8.45 1.33 10.15
N ILE A 27 9.74 1.09 10.33
CA ILE A 27 10.76 2.13 10.36
C ILE A 27 11.68 1.93 9.16
N ASN A 28 11.91 2.99 8.38
CA ASN A 28 12.83 2.92 7.24
C ASN A 28 14.30 3.02 7.69
N SER A 29 15.24 3.02 6.74
CA SER A 29 16.68 3.15 7.05
C SER A 29 17.10 4.52 7.61
N HIS A 30 16.23 5.53 7.53
CA HIS A 30 16.51 6.89 8.02
C HIS A 30 15.93 7.14 9.41
N GLY A 31 15.20 6.16 9.99
CA GLY A 31 14.52 6.33 11.27
C GLY A 31 13.11 6.93 11.15
N ASP A 32 12.59 7.11 9.94
CA ASP A 32 11.24 7.60 9.72
C ASP A 32 10.23 6.49 10.08
N GLU A 33 9.28 6.84 10.95
CA GLU A 33 8.22 5.94 11.38
C GLU A 33 7.01 6.07 10.47
N TYR A 34 6.70 5.02 9.72
CA TYR A 34 5.53 4.95 8.87
C TYR A 34 4.37 4.22 9.56
N SER A 35 3.16 4.68 9.27
CA SER A 35 1.91 4.00 9.57
C SER A 35 1.18 3.60 8.29
N VAL A 36 0.59 2.40 8.28
CA VAL A 36 -0.29 1.90 7.22
C VAL A 36 -1.62 1.50 7.85
N GLN A 37 -2.64 2.33 7.67
CA GLN A 37 -3.96 2.12 8.24
C GLN A 37 -4.96 1.63 7.19
N PHE A 38 -5.73 0.59 7.51
CA PHE A 38 -6.83 0.10 6.68
C PHE A 38 -8.17 0.61 7.23
N VAL A 39 -8.76 1.57 6.53
CA VAL A 39 -10.04 2.19 6.88
C VAL A 39 -11.16 1.52 6.09
N GLN A 40 -12.23 1.07 6.74
CA GLN A 40 -13.40 0.53 6.03
C GLN A 40 -14.14 1.64 5.28
N LYS A 41 -14.56 1.38 4.03
CA LYS A 41 -15.46 2.30 3.34
C LYS A 41 -16.82 2.29 4.05
N ASN A 42 -17.38 3.48 4.28
CA ASN A 42 -18.73 3.64 4.83
C ASN A 42 -19.73 2.76 4.04
N ASN A 43 -20.57 2.02 4.77
CA ASN A 43 -21.56 1.07 4.24
C ASN A 43 -21.01 -0.17 3.50
N HIS A 44 -19.69 -0.36 3.43
CA HIS A 44 -19.06 -1.52 2.77
C HIS A 44 -17.92 -2.12 3.62
N ILE A 45 -18.28 -2.88 4.67
CA ILE A 45 -17.33 -3.44 5.66
C ILE A 45 -16.24 -4.37 5.08
N MET A 46 -16.41 -4.81 3.84
CA MET A 46 -15.45 -5.68 3.12
C MET A 46 -14.48 -4.90 2.23
N ASN A 47 -14.68 -3.59 2.07
CA ASN A 47 -13.91 -2.72 1.20
C ASN A 47 -13.09 -1.75 2.06
N TYR A 48 -11.81 -1.63 1.75
CA TYR A 48 -10.87 -0.86 2.55
C TYR A 48 -10.20 0.24 1.73
N ILE A 49 -9.85 1.33 2.39
CA ILE A 49 -8.94 2.36 1.91
C ILE A 49 -7.67 2.23 2.74
N VAL A 50 -6.52 2.30 2.09
CA VAL A 50 -5.21 2.33 2.75
C VAL A 50 -4.75 3.76 2.85
N ASP A 51 -4.49 4.18 4.09
CA ASP A 51 -3.82 5.42 4.41
C ASP A 51 -2.36 5.12 4.81
N LEU A 52 -1.41 5.84 4.20
CA LEU A 52 0.02 5.70 4.43
C LEU A 52 0.54 7.06 4.91
N SER A 53 0.98 7.12 6.17
CA SER A 53 1.40 8.37 6.81
C SER A 53 2.72 8.22 7.57
N LEU A 54 3.34 9.35 7.89
CA LEU A 54 4.51 9.44 8.76
C LEU A 54 4.05 9.82 10.17
N LYS A 55 4.43 9.04 11.21
CA LYS A 55 3.97 9.27 12.59
C LYS A 55 4.56 10.53 13.24
N SER A 56 5.74 10.97 12.79
CA SER A 56 6.54 12.00 13.46
C SER A 56 6.41 13.40 12.85
N HIS A 57 5.48 13.64 11.91
CA HIS A 57 5.36 14.93 11.22
C HIS A 57 3.94 15.50 11.32
N ASP A 58 3.78 16.52 12.16
CA ASP A 58 2.64 17.45 12.15
C ASP A 58 2.75 18.53 11.04
N GLN A 59 3.82 18.50 10.22
CA GLN A 59 4.04 19.45 9.12
C GLN A 59 4.52 18.75 7.84
N ASP A 60 3.82 19.04 6.74
CA ASP A 60 4.10 18.74 5.33
C ASP A 60 4.51 17.29 4.96
N GLU A 61 3.49 16.46 4.74
CA GLU A 61 3.51 15.00 4.47
C GLU A 61 4.44 14.44 3.35
N TYR A 62 5.21 15.23 2.60
CA TYR A 62 5.83 14.69 1.36
C TYR A 62 7.26 15.11 1.01
N GLN A 63 7.99 15.81 1.89
CA GLN A 63 9.36 16.22 1.56
C GLN A 63 10.43 15.11 1.72
N THR A 64 10.17 14.04 2.46
CA THR A 64 11.24 13.10 2.87
C THR A 64 11.21 11.71 2.22
N MET A 65 10.50 11.52 1.09
CA MET A 65 10.71 10.31 0.28
C MET A 65 11.93 10.47 -0.65
N ASN A 66 13.13 10.30 -0.09
CA ASN A 66 14.37 10.20 -0.86
C ASN A 66 14.25 9.07 -1.91
N THR A 67 14.79 9.31 -3.11
CA THR A 67 14.51 8.52 -4.33
C THR A 67 14.91 7.04 -4.26
N GLY A 68 15.82 6.67 -3.35
CA GLY A 68 16.20 5.26 -3.12
C GLY A 68 15.27 4.51 -2.17
N ASP A 69 14.72 5.20 -1.17
CA ASP A 69 13.95 4.59 -0.09
C ASP A 69 12.52 4.24 -0.51
N VAL A 70 11.95 5.04 -1.42
CA VAL A 70 10.60 4.84 -1.95
C VAL A 70 10.36 3.43 -2.50
N TYR A 71 11.38 2.78 -3.07
CA TYR A 71 11.26 1.40 -3.56
C TYR A 71 11.06 0.41 -2.41
N ARG A 72 11.82 0.55 -1.30
CA ARG A 72 11.69 -0.33 -0.13
C ARG A 72 10.42 -0.04 0.65
N VAL A 73 10.04 1.22 0.79
CA VAL A 73 8.74 1.62 1.35
C VAL A 73 7.61 0.95 0.59
N MET A 74 7.60 1.04 -0.74
CA MET A 74 6.57 0.40 -1.55
C MET A 74 6.56 -1.12 -1.48
N ALA A 75 7.74 -1.75 -1.39
CA ALA A 75 7.82 -3.19 -1.16
C ALA A 75 7.22 -3.58 0.19
N THR A 76 7.48 -2.77 1.22
CA THR A 76 6.94 -2.95 2.57
C THR A 76 5.43 -2.83 2.57
N VAL A 77 4.87 -1.81 1.90
CA VAL A 77 3.43 -1.65 1.75
C VAL A 77 2.81 -2.88 1.07
N VAL A 78 3.39 -3.39 -0.03
CA VAL A 78 2.88 -4.62 -0.66
C VAL A 78 2.94 -5.82 0.28
N SER A 79 4.02 -6.00 1.04
CA SER A 79 4.10 -7.06 2.05
C SER A 79 3.03 -6.92 3.14
N ILE A 80 2.72 -5.70 3.58
CA ILE A 80 1.63 -5.41 4.53
C ILE A 80 0.27 -5.73 3.89
N LEU A 81 0.05 -5.37 2.62
CA LEU A 81 -1.20 -5.71 1.91
C LEU A 81 -1.42 -7.22 1.84
N LEU A 82 -0.36 -7.99 1.56
CA LEU A 82 -0.40 -9.45 1.53
C LEU A 82 -0.78 -10.03 2.89
N ASP A 83 -0.11 -9.58 3.96
CA ASP A 83 -0.42 -9.99 5.32
C ASP A 83 -1.88 -9.65 5.69
N PHE A 84 -2.32 -8.44 5.36
CA PHE A 84 -3.66 -7.98 5.68
C PHE A 84 -4.76 -8.83 5.01
N ILE A 85 -4.62 -9.18 3.73
CA ILE A 85 -5.63 -9.99 3.04
C ILE A 85 -5.63 -11.45 3.53
N GLU A 86 -4.51 -11.95 4.04
CA GLU A 86 -4.43 -13.27 4.67
C GLU A 86 -5.19 -13.27 6.01
N GLN A 87 -5.02 -12.21 6.81
CA GLN A 87 -5.71 -12.04 8.09
C GLN A 87 -7.18 -11.59 7.95
N THR A 88 -7.57 -11.05 6.80
CA THR A 88 -8.92 -10.53 6.53
C THR A 88 -9.57 -11.29 5.37
N PRO A 89 -10.01 -12.54 5.57
CA PRO A 89 -10.48 -13.41 4.50
C PRO A 89 -11.78 -12.94 3.83
N TYR A 90 -12.47 -11.94 4.36
CA TYR A 90 -13.66 -11.34 3.75
C TYR A 90 -13.36 -10.02 3.01
N CYS A 91 -12.11 -9.58 2.96
CA CYS A 91 -11.72 -8.41 2.18
C CYS A 91 -12.05 -8.64 0.69
N GLN A 92 -12.76 -7.69 0.08
CA GLN A 92 -13.19 -7.73 -1.32
C GLN A 92 -12.43 -6.71 -2.18
N SER A 93 -12.11 -5.55 -1.62
CA SER A 93 -11.29 -4.55 -2.30
C SER A 93 -10.43 -3.75 -1.34
N ILE A 94 -9.33 -3.23 -1.90
CA ILE A 94 -8.41 -2.31 -1.23
C ILE A 94 -8.15 -1.15 -2.19
N GLU A 95 -8.44 0.07 -1.77
CA GLU A 95 -8.14 1.30 -2.48
C GLU A 95 -6.90 1.96 -1.90
N PHE A 96 -6.04 2.46 -2.77
CA PHE A 96 -4.83 3.14 -2.41
C PHE A 96 -4.71 4.41 -3.26
N ILE A 97 -4.44 5.55 -2.60
CA ILE A 97 -4.25 6.84 -3.26
C ILE A 97 -2.76 7.22 -3.14
N PRO A 98 -2.00 7.25 -4.24
CA PRO A 98 -0.56 7.52 -4.19
C PRO A 98 -0.17 9.00 -4.05
N VAL A 99 -1.14 9.89 -3.82
CA VAL A 99 -0.98 11.35 -3.76
C VAL A 99 -2.01 11.96 -2.81
N SER A 100 -1.61 12.97 -2.02
CA SER A 100 -2.53 13.90 -1.36
C SER A 100 -3.14 14.89 -2.36
N GLU A 101 -4.08 15.70 -1.85
CA GLU A 101 -5.11 16.53 -2.51
C GLU A 101 -4.76 17.33 -3.78
N ASN A 102 -3.49 17.50 -4.15
CA ASN A 102 -3.06 18.25 -5.34
C ASN A 102 -3.09 17.46 -6.66
N HIS A 103 -3.63 16.23 -6.67
CA HIS A 103 -4.04 15.45 -7.85
C HIS A 103 -3.03 15.25 -8.99
N GLN A 104 -1.75 15.62 -8.83
CA GLN A 104 -0.73 15.38 -9.84
C GLN A 104 0.23 14.30 -9.36
N LEU A 105 -0.04 13.07 -9.80
CA LEU A 105 0.97 12.03 -9.75
C LEU A 105 2.15 12.48 -10.62
N SER A 106 3.34 12.61 -10.04
CA SER A 106 4.54 12.62 -10.87
C SER A 106 4.59 11.30 -11.66
N ASN A 107 4.87 11.37 -12.97
CA ASN A 107 4.94 10.19 -13.85
C ASN A 107 5.79 9.04 -13.27
N ARG A 108 6.80 9.37 -12.44
CA ARG A 108 7.66 8.41 -11.74
C ARG A 108 6.94 7.65 -10.63
N ARG A 109 6.18 8.33 -9.76
CA ARG A 109 5.43 7.69 -8.67
C ARG A 109 4.34 6.77 -9.24
N SER A 110 3.52 7.23 -10.20
CA SER A 110 2.52 6.36 -10.85
C SER A 110 3.13 5.09 -11.44
N THR A 111 4.29 5.21 -12.07
CA THR A 111 5.00 4.07 -12.66
C THR A 111 5.44 3.09 -11.58
N LEU A 112 5.93 3.59 -10.46
CA LEU A 112 6.32 2.76 -9.31
C LEU A 112 5.12 2.00 -8.74
N PHE A 113 4.03 2.70 -8.42
CA PHE A 113 2.80 2.10 -7.90
C PHE A 113 2.24 1.04 -8.86
N ARG A 114 2.24 1.33 -10.17
CA ARG A 114 1.82 0.38 -11.21
C ARG A 114 2.61 -0.94 -11.14
N ARG A 115 3.93 -0.89 -10.94
CA ARG A 115 4.76 -2.10 -10.81
C ARG A 115 4.37 -2.92 -9.58
N TYR A 116 4.08 -2.26 -8.47
CA TYR A 116 3.72 -2.94 -7.22
C TYR A 116 2.32 -3.56 -7.27
N VAL A 117 1.32 -2.91 -7.88
CA VAL A 117 -0.01 -3.54 -8.06
C VAL A 117 0.02 -4.70 -9.06
N GLN A 118 0.85 -4.63 -10.10
CA GLN A 118 1.10 -5.77 -11.01
C GLN A 118 1.73 -6.96 -10.27
N ARG A 119 2.67 -6.67 -9.36
CA ARG A 119 3.25 -7.70 -8.51
C ARG A 119 2.21 -8.31 -7.58
N PHE A 120 1.41 -7.48 -6.91
CA PHE A 120 0.35 -7.96 -6.03
C PHE A 120 -0.60 -8.90 -6.79
N LYS A 121 -1.05 -8.50 -7.97
CA LYS A 121 -1.84 -9.36 -8.87
C LYS A 121 -1.16 -10.69 -9.18
N THR A 122 0.13 -10.67 -9.49
CA THR A 122 0.90 -11.89 -9.79
C THR A 122 0.99 -12.82 -8.57
N LEU A 123 1.07 -12.27 -7.36
CA LEU A 123 1.21 -13.05 -6.12
C LEU A 123 -0.13 -13.60 -5.60
N THR A 124 -1.23 -12.87 -5.78
CA THR A 124 -2.51 -13.17 -5.13
C THR A 124 -3.60 -13.60 -6.10
N GLY A 125 -3.42 -13.35 -7.40
CA GLY A 125 -4.46 -13.48 -8.41
C GLY A 125 -5.48 -12.34 -8.41
N TRP A 126 -5.45 -11.41 -7.43
CA TRP A 126 -6.35 -10.25 -7.39
C TRP A 126 -6.15 -9.37 -8.62
N ASP A 127 -7.21 -8.72 -9.09
CA ASP A 127 -7.11 -7.77 -10.19
C ASP A 127 -6.89 -6.34 -9.69
N TYR A 128 -6.51 -5.42 -10.58
CA TYR A 128 -6.38 -4.02 -10.24
C TYR A 128 -6.96 -3.10 -11.32
N LYS A 129 -7.50 -1.95 -10.89
CA LYS A 129 -7.94 -0.85 -11.74
C LYS A 129 -7.30 0.45 -11.29
N ILE A 130 -7.18 1.40 -12.22
CA ILE A 130 -6.63 2.73 -11.95
C ILE A 130 -7.61 3.74 -12.53
N ASN A 131 -8.27 4.52 -11.67
CA ASN A 131 -9.24 5.55 -12.05
C ASN A 131 -8.86 6.84 -11.35
N ASP A 132 -8.63 7.93 -12.09
CA ASP A 132 -8.31 9.26 -11.54
C ASP A 132 -7.19 9.27 -10.48
N GLY A 133 -6.17 8.43 -10.70
CA GLY A 133 -5.05 8.28 -9.78
C GLY A 133 -5.29 7.35 -8.59
N VAL A 134 -6.52 6.88 -8.37
CA VAL A 134 -6.87 5.88 -7.36
C VAL A 134 -6.59 4.48 -7.89
N PHE A 135 -5.81 3.71 -7.15
CA PHE A 135 -5.54 2.31 -7.44
C PHE A 135 -6.49 1.44 -6.63
N THR A 136 -7.27 0.60 -7.29
CA THR A 136 -8.19 -0.33 -6.62
C THR A 136 -7.76 -1.75 -6.90
N LEU A 137 -7.38 -2.48 -5.86
CA LEU A 137 -7.18 -3.93 -5.87
C LEU A 137 -8.52 -4.60 -5.58
N SER A 138 -8.85 -5.67 -6.29
CA SER A 138 -10.12 -6.39 -6.12
C SER A 138 -9.91 -7.88 -6.12
N ARG A 139 -10.55 -8.56 -5.17
CA ARG A 139 -10.51 -10.01 -5.05
C ARG A 139 -11.12 -10.65 -6.31
N PRO A 140 -10.56 -11.78 -6.81
CA PRO A 140 -11.18 -12.50 -7.90
C PRO A 140 -12.58 -12.94 -7.50
N LYS A 141 -13.54 -12.77 -8.41
CA LYS A 141 -14.85 -13.39 -8.22
C LYS A 141 -14.64 -14.91 -8.26
N THR A 142 -14.90 -15.58 -7.15
CA THR A 142 -15.11 -17.03 -7.17
C THR A 142 -16.28 -17.30 -8.11
N LYS A 143 -16.02 -18.08 -9.16
CA LYS A 143 -17.06 -18.60 -10.05
C LYS A 143 -17.96 -19.55 -9.27
#